data_AF-A0A388JZ82-F1
#
_entry.id   AF-A0A388JZ82-F1
#
_cell.length_a   1.000
_cell.length_b   1.000
_cell.length_c   1.000
_cell.angle_alpha   90.00
_cell.angle_beta   90.00
_cell.angle_gamma   90.00
#
_symmetry.space_group_name_H-M   'P 1'
#
loop_
_entity.id
_entity.type
_entity.pdbx_description
1 polymer ?
#
loop_
_entity_poly.entity_id
_entity_poly.type
_entity_poly.pdbx_seq_one_letter_code
_entity_poly.pdbx_strand_id
1 'polypeptide(L)'
;MKATLSGLPDRTFMKMVVDAKTDTVVGMHMCGDDAGEIMQGFAVAVKAGISKAQLDSTIGIHPTAAEEFVTMRSPTRKIRQSAAKVLVEAT
;
A
#
# COMPACT_ATOMS: atom_id res chain seq x y z
N MET A 1 -11.55 -11.18 -0.88
CA MET A 1 -11.36 -12.55 -0.34
C MET A 1 -12.23 -13.63 -0.98
N LYS A 2 -13.01 -13.34 -2.04
CA LYS A 2 -13.97 -14.31 -2.61
C LYS A 2 -13.31 -15.54 -3.26
N ALA A 3 -12.12 -15.38 -3.83
CA ALA A 3 -11.42 -16.44 -4.56
C ALA A 3 -10.32 -17.18 -3.77
N THR A 4 -10.04 -16.77 -2.52
CA THR A 4 -8.89 -17.31 -1.76
C THR A 4 -9.05 -18.80 -1.40
N LEU A 5 -10.29 -19.27 -1.19
CA LEU A 5 -10.60 -20.65 -0.79
C LEU A 5 -11.07 -21.53 -1.95
N SER A 6 -11.55 -20.95 -3.05
CA SER A 6 -12.17 -21.69 -4.16
C SER A 6 -11.16 -22.27 -5.16
N GLY A 7 -9.86 -22.01 -5.00
CA GLY A 7 -8.82 -22.51 -5.91
C GLY A 7 -8.81 -21.84 -7.29
N LEU A 8 -9.64 -20.80 -7.49
CA LEU A 8 -9.63 -19.99 -8.70
C LEU A 8 -8.30 -19.22 -8.82
N PRO A 9 -7.77 -19.03 -10.04
CA PRO A 9 -6.50 -18.34 -10.25
C PRO A 9 -6.53 -16.85 -9.89
N ASP A 10 -7.73 -16.29 -9.73
CA ASP A 10 -7.93 -14.88 -9.45
C ASP A 10 -7.44 -14.52 -8.05
N ARG A 11 -6.28 -13.87 -8.00
CA ARG A 11 -5.68 -13.35 -6.78
C ARG A 11 -5.75 -11.84 -6.78
N THR A 12 -6.25 -11.28 -5.69
CA THR A 12 -6.09 -9.85 -5.43
C THR A 12 -4.64 -9.54 -5.09
N PHE A 13 -4.02 -8.64 -5.84
CA PHE A 13 -2.70 -8.11 -5.56
C PHE A 13 -2.83 -6.74 -4.89
N MET A 14 -2.10 -6.52 -3.80
CA MET A 14 -2.04 -5.25 -3.10
C MET A 14 -0.59 -4.94 -2.74
N LYS A 15 -0.20 -3.67 -2.88
CA LYS A 15 1.14 -3.22 -2.57
C LYS A 15 1.12 -1.79 -2.04
N MET A 16 1.86 -1.58 -0.96
CA MET A 16 2.15 -0.26 -0.41
C MET A 16 3.64 0.03 -0.54
N VAL A 17 3.99 1.29 -0.84
CA VAL A 17 5.36 1.79 -0.86
C VAL A 17 5.45 2.90 0.17
N VAL A 18 6.42 2.76 1.08
CA VAL A 18 6.65 3.69 2.18
C VAL A 18 8.08 4.21 2.08
N ASP A 19 8.26 5.52 2.26
CA ASP A 19 9.58 6.08 2.49
C ASP A 19 10.07 5.69 3.90
N ALA A 20 11.14 4.91 3.95
CA ALA A 20 11.71 4.43 5.21
C ALA A 20 12.28 5.53 6.10
N LYS A 21 12.57 6.73 5.58
CA LYS A 21 13.09 7.86 6.36
C LYS A 21 11.98 8.67 7.01
N THR A 22 10.89 8.93 6.27
CA THR A 22 9.82 9.83 6.71
C THR A 22 8.56 9.10 7.19
N ASP A 23 8.51 7.78 7.02
CA ASP A 23 7.33 6.94 7.26
C ASP A 23 6.13 7.27 6.36
N THR A 24 6.30 8.12 5.34
CA THR A 24 5.21 8.55 4.46
C THR A 24 4.88 7.46 3.44
N VAL A 25 3.58 7.22 3.22
CA VAL A 25 3.12 6.37 2.14
C VAL A 25 3.22 7.13 0.82
N VAL A 26 4.15 6.70 -0.04
CA VAL A 26 4.42 7.36 -1.33
C VAL A 26 3.70 6.69 -2.50
N GLY A 27 3.08 5.53 -2.28
CA GLY A 27 2.28 4.86 -3.30
C GLY A 27 1.51 3.66 -2.76
N MET A 28 0.32 3.45 -3.32
CA MET A 28 -0.53 2.28 -3.09
C MET A 28 -1.01 1.73 -4.44
N HIS A 29 -1.04 0.41 -4.57
CA HIS A 29 -1.37 -0.27 -5.81
C HIS A 29 -2.26 -1.46 -5.49
N MET A 30 -3.29 -1.67 -6.31
CA MET A 30 -4.19 -2.81 -6.21
C MET A 30 -4.55 -3.34 -7.59
N CYS A 31 -4.65 -4.66 -7.73
CA CYS A 31 -5.23 -5.34 -8.88
C CYS A 31 -6.18 -6.43 -8.36
N GLY A 32 -7.44 -6.35 -8.74
CA GLY A 32 -8.52 -7.21 -8.28
C GLY A 32 -9.85 -6.46 -8.23
N ASP A 33 -10.88 -7.12 -7.71
CA ASP A 33 -12.22 -6.55 -7.56
C ASP A 33 -12.21 -5.21 -6.80
N ASP A 34 -13.02 -4.26 -7.26
CA ASP A 34 -13.24 -2.95 -6.62
C ASP A 34 -11.97 -2.07 -6.48
N ALA A 35 -10.91 -2.36 -7.25
CA ALA A 35 -9.63 -1.66 -7.13
C ALA A 35 -9.75 -0.15 -7.40
N GLY A 36 -10.62 0.27 -8.32
CA GLY A 36 -10.81 1.70 -8.62
C GLY A 36 -11.39 2.45 -7.43
N GLU A 37 -12.44 1.89 -6.83
CA GLU A 37 -13.19 2.44 -5.70
C GLU A 37 -12.33 2.46 -4.43
N ILE A 38 -11.65 1.35 -4.12
CA ILE A 38 -10.76 1.25 -2.96
C ILE A 38 -9.58 2.24 -3.11
N MET A 39 -8.96 2.30 -4.30
CA MET A 39 -7.82 3.19 -4.51
C MET A 39 -8.22 4.66 -4.55
N GLN A 40 -9.41 5.00 -5.03
CA GLN A 40 -9.92 6.37 -4.96
C GLN A 40 -10.07 6.85 -3.51
N GLY A 41 -10.50 5.99 -2.59
CA GLY A 41 -10.57 6.31 -1.16
C GLY A 41 -9.19 6.58 -0.54
N PHE A 42 -8.22 5.69 -0.79
CA PHE A 42 -6.85 5.86 -0.29
C PHE A 42 -6.08 6.99 -0.96
N ALA A 43 -6.40 7.36 -2.21
CA ALA A 43 -5.73 8.43 -2.94
C ALA A 43 -5.80 9.76 -2.18
N VAL A 44 -6.91 10.03 -1.48
CA VAL A 44 -7.06 11.22 -0.62
C VAL A 44 -6.06 11.20 0.53
N ALA A 45 -5.93 10.06 1.22
CA ALA A 45 -5.00 9.89 2.33
C ALA A 45 -3.54 9.99 1.88
N VAL A 46 -3.19 9.38 0.75
CA VAL A 46 -1.84 9.50 0.15
C VAL A 46 -1.55 10.96 -0.24
N LYS A 47 -2.52 11.66 -0.84
CA LYS A 47 -2.37 13.08 -1.18
C LYS A 47 -2.18 13.96 0.07
N ALA A 48 -2.79 13.59 1.19
CA ALA A 48 -2.62 14.25 2.49
C ALA A 48 -1.31 13.88 3.21
N GLY A 49 -0.49 12.99 2.66
CA GLY A 49 0.79 12.60 3.23
C GLY A 49 0.68 11.64 4.42
N ILE A 50 -0.31 10.74 4.41
CA ILE A 50 -0.50 9.75 5.47
C ILE A 50 0.78 8.95 5.77
N SER A 51 1.07 8.75 7.05
CA SER A 51 2.18 7.89 7.49
C SER A 51 1.77 6.43 7.59
N LYS A 52 2.74 5.52 7.52
CA LYS A 52 2.51 4.09 7.72
C LYS A 52 1.99 3.80 9.12
N ALA A 53 2.52 4.49 10.13
CA ALA A 53 2.03 4.38 11.51
C ALA A 53 0.54 4.75 11.62
N GLN A 54 0.06 5.76 10.90
CA GLN A 54 -1.36 6.13 10.88
C GLN A 54 -2.21 5.02 10.25
N LEU A 55 -1.78 4.44 9.13
CA LEU A 55 -2.47 3.29 8.52
C LEU A 55 -2.51 2.08 9.47
N ASP A 56 -1.40 1.76 10.14
CA ASP A 56 -1.34 0.63 11.09
C ASP A 56 -2.20 0.83 12.34
N SER A 57 -2.43 2.09 12.73
CA SER A 57 -3.34 2.44 13.82
C SER A 57 -4.82 2.41 13.43
N THR A 58 -5.11 2.31 12.12
CA THR A 58 -6.48 2.31 11.60
C THR A 58 -7.09 0.91 11.73
N ILE A 59 -8.32 0.85 12.24
CA ILE A 59 -9.06 -0.41 12.39
C ILE A 59 -9.58 -0.83 11.01
N GLY A 60 -9.26 -2.06 10.61
CA GLY A 60 -9.82 -2.71 9.43
C GLY A 60 -11.31 -3.00 9.61
N ILE A 61 -12.11 -2.72 8.58
CA ILE A 61 -13.51 -3.11 8.54
C ILE A 61 -13.59 -4.52 7.96
N HIS A 62 -14.10 -5.46 8.76
CA HIS A 62 -14.17 -6.87 8.38
C HIS A 62 -15.60 -7.29 7.97
N PRO A 63 -15.79 -8.08 6.90
CA PRO A 63 -14.80 -8.57 5.94
C PRO A 63 -14.69 -7.66 4.70
N THR A 64 -13.50 -7.13 4.41
CA THR A 64 -13.25 -6.35 3.19
C THR A 64 -11.91 -6.69 2.55
N ALA A 65 -11.73 -6.37 1.27
CA ALA A 65 -10.40 -6.41 0.66
C ALA A 65 -9.51 -5.26 1.18
N ALA A 66 -10.12 -4.09 1.42
CA ALA A 66 -9.41 -2.89 1.86
C ALA A 66 -8.78 -3.01 3.26
N GLU A 67 -9.31 -3.86 4.14
CA GLU A 67 -8.75 -4.07 5.48
C GLU A 67 -7.28 -4.54 5.45
N GLU A 68 -6.86 -5.23 4.38
CA GLU A 68 -5.48 -5.67 4.22
C GLU A 68 -4.48 -4.49 4.19
N PHE A 69 -4.87 -3.33 3.64
CA PHE A 69 -3.98 -2.16 3.60
C PHE A 69 -3.66 -1.59 4.99
N VAL A 70 -4.52 -1.84 5.99
CA VAL A 70 -4.33 -1.38 7.37
C VAL A 70 -3.79 -2.49 8.29
N THR A 71 -3.50 -3.68 7.76
CA THR A 71 -2.92 -4.81 8.50
C THR A 71 -1.54 -5.25 7.99
N MET A 72 -1.01 -4.62 6.93
CA MET A 72 0.35 -4.86 6.39
C MET A 72 1.49 -4.38 7.30
N ARG A 73 1.66 -5.01 8.46
CA ARG A 73 2.61 -4.58 9.51
C ARG A 73 4.09 -4.86 9.21
N SER A 74 4.37 -5.91 8.44
CA SER A 74 5.74 -6.33 8.13
C SER A 74 6.09 -6.07 6.66
N PRO A 75 7.22 -5.41 6.36
CA PRO A 75 7.61 -5.14 4.99
C PRO A 75 8.10 -6.42 4.30
N THR A 76 7.65 -6.66 3.06
CA THR A 76 8.13 -7.79 2.25
C THR A 76 9.58 -7.59 1.79
N ARG A 77 10.01 -6.34 1.58
CA ARG A 77 11.37 -5.99 1.14
C ARG A 77 11.71 -4.54 1.49
N LYS A 78 13.00 -4.26 1.71
CA LYS A 78 13.54 -2.90 1.84
C LYS A 78 14.50 -2.65 0.68
N ILE A 79 14.33 -1.54 -0.04
CA ILE A 79 15.16 -1.17 -1.19
C ILE A 79 15.97 0.06 -0.80
N ARG A 80 17.30 -0.06 -0.77
CA ARG A 80 18.18 1.13 -0.69
C ARG A 80 18.21 1.79 -2.06
N GLN A 81 17.97 3.09 -2.13
CA GLN A 81 18.31 3.83 -3.35
C GLN A 81 19.82 3.75 -3.54
N SER A 82 20.29 3.28 -4.71
CA SER A 82 21.69 3.40 -5.07
C SER A 82 22.04 4.88 -5.26
N ALA A 83 23.29 5.24 -4.99
CA ALA A 83 23.79 6.62 -5.04
C ALA A 83 23.50 7.35 -6.37
N ALA A 84 23.18 6.63 -7.45
CA ALA A 84 22.85 7.18 -8.76
C ALA A 84 21.62 8.10 -8.79
N LYS A 85 20.66 7.96 -7.85
CA LYS A 85 19.45 8.82 -7.85
C LYS A 85 19.67 10.18 -7.17
N VAL A 86 20.57 10.24 -6.19
CA VAL A 86 20.89 11.48 -5.45
C VAL A 86 21.54 12.54 -6.35
N LEU A 87 22.27 12.11 -7.38
CA LEU A 87 22.95 13.01 -8.32
C LEU A 87 22.00 13.71 -9.31
N VAL A 88 20.80 13.16 -9.57
CA VAL A 88 19.85 13.75 -10.54
C VAL A 88 19.00 14.86 -9.93
N GLU A 89 18.80 14.85 -8.61
CA GLU A 89 18.05 15.90 -7.90
C GLU A 89 18.93 17.10 -7.49
N ALA A 90 20.24 17.04 -7.74
CA ALA A 90 21.23 18.07 -7.37
C ALA A 90 21.77 18.90 -8.55
N THR A 91 21.24 18.70 -9.76
CA THR A 91 21.53 19.44 -11.00
C THR A 91 20.27 20.05 -11.57
#